data_AF-A0AA97L8I5-F1
#
_entry.id   AF-A0AA97L8I5-F1
#
_cell.length_a   1.000
_cell.length_b   1.000
_cell.length_c   1.000
_cell.angle_alpha   90.00
_cell.angle_beta   90.00
_cell.angle_gamma   90.00
#
_symmetry.space_group_name_H-M   'P 1'
#
loop_
_entity.id
_entity.type
_entity.pdbx_description
1 polymer ?
#
loop_
_entity_poly.entity_id
_entity_poly.type
_entity_poly.pdbx_seq_one_letter_code
_entity_poly.pdbx_strand_id
1 'polypeptide(L)'
;MAAATKRYLRRRKRFRAQTRRRHAGRKRPMKSVKSSKRQKRSARIRAKMATRLRTGRMRMTRDAWGMLHSFVDGIYKKVSGEAERLRRKGGRPSIISSDVQSALRQVMPRKYTRRVAYSKSR
;
A
#
# COMPACT_ATOMS: atom_id res chain seq x y z
N MET A 1 29.40 -29.21 -54.35
CA MET A 1 29.25 -28.23 -53.25
C MET A 1 27.79 -27.84 -52.91
N ALA A 2 26.74 -28.61 -53.30
CA ALA A 2 25.33 -28.21 -53.10
C ALA A 2 24.54 -28.97 -52.00
N ALA A 3 25.12 -30.00 -51.37
CA ALA A 3 24.42 -30.84 -50.38
C ALA A 3 24.50 -30.30 -48.94
N ALA A 4 25.53 -29.52 -48.60
CA ALA A 4 25.74 -28.98 -47.25
C ALA A 4 24.74 -27.88 -46.87
N THR A 5 24.28 -27.09 -47.84
CA THR A 5 23.35 -25.97 -47.66
C THR A 5 21.92 -26.45 -47.33
N LYS A 6 21.44 -27.52 -47.98
CA LYS A 6 20.12 -28.12 -47.70
C LYS A 6 20.04 -28.72 -46.29
N ARG A 7 21.12 -29.33 -45.79
CA ARG A 7 21.21 -29.85 -44.40
C ARG A 7 21.18 -28.73 -43.37
N TYR A 8 21.86 -27.61 -43.61
CA TYR A 8 21.87 -26.45 -42.71
C TYR A 8 20.50 -25.76 -42.62
N LEU A 9 19.81 -25.60 -43.75
CA LEU A 9 18.45 -25.04 -43.81
C LEU A 9 17.42 -25.92 -43.10
N ARG A 10 17.55 -27.26 -43.20
CA ARG A 10 16.68 -28.22 -42.51
C ARG A 10 16.93 -28.23 -40.99
N ARG A 11 18.17 -28.03 -40.54
CA ARG A 11 18.54 -27.92 -39.11
C ARG A 11 18.04 -26.60 -38.49
N ARG A 12 18.11 -25.47 -39.19
CA ARG A 12 17.51 -24.18 -38.76
C ARG A 12 15.99 -24.23 -38.64
N LYS A 13 15.28 -24.85 -39.60
CA LYS A 13 13.80 -24.99 -39.53
C LYS A 13 13.34 -25.83 -38.34
N ARG A 14 14.09 -26.89 -37.97
CA ARG A 14 13.79 -27.73 -36.80
C ARG A 14 14.01 -27.00 -35.47
N PHE A 15 15.09 -26.22 -35.33
CA PHE A 15 15.32 -25.38 -34.13
C PHE A 15 14.24 -24.28 -33.95
N ARG A 16 13.75 -23.69 -35.05
CA ARG A 16 12.68 -22.68 -35.01
C ARG A 16 11.29 -23.27 -34.69
N ALA A 17 11.03 -24.52 -35.05
CA ALA A 17 9.80 -25.24 -34.68
C ALA A 17 9.80 -25.70 -33.21
N GLN A 18 10.96 -26.09 -32.68
CA GLN A 18 11.11 -26.52 -31.28
C GLN A 18 11.03 -25.35 -30.29
N THR A 19 11.51 -24.17 -30.67
CA THR A 19 11.38 -22.92 -29.89
C THR A 19 9.94 -22.37 -29.89
N ARG A 20 9.19 -22.50 -30.99
CA ARG A 20 7.78 -22.08 -31.04
C ARG A 20 6.85 -22.99 -30.23
N ARG A 21 7.17 -24.27 -30.08
CA ARG A 21 6.39 -25.21 -29.23
C ARG A 21 6.60 -25.02 -27.73
N ARG A 22 7.70 -24.40 -27.29
CA ARG A 22 7.97 -24.12 -25.87
C ARG A 22 7.25 -22.87 -25.33
N HIS A 23 6.64 -22.04 -26.18
CA HIS A 23 5.90 -20.85 -25.78
C HIS A 23 4.37 -21.01 -25.74
N ALA A 24 3.85 -22.19 -26.04
CA ALA A 24 2.42 -22.54 -25.87
C ALA A 24 2.12 -23.20 -24.51
N GLY A 25 2.98 -22.96 -23.51
CA GLY A 25 2.77 -23.39 -22.13
C GLY A 25 2.16 -22.27 -21.29
N ARG A 26 0.83 -22.28 -21.13
CA ARG A 26 0.09 -21.74 -19.97
C ARG A 26 0.63 -20.44 -19.34
N LYS A 27 0.35 -19.28 -19.93
CA LYS A 27 0.22 -18.05 -19.14
C LYS A 27 -1.14 -18.05 -18.43
N ARG A 28 -1.23 -18.76 -17.30
CA ARG A 28 -2.25 -18.45 -16.29
C ARG A 28 -1.93 -17.06 -15.75
N PRO A 29 -2.83 -16.07 -15.77
CA PRO A 29 -2.59 -14.83 -15.03
C PRO A 29 -2.64 -15.14 -13.54
N MET A 30 -1.50 -15.48 -12.93
CA MET A 30 -1.31 -15.36 -11.48
C MET A 30 -1.18 -13.88 -11.10
N LYS A 31 -2.24 -13.11 -11.38
CA LYS A 31 -2.34 -11.68 -11.04
C LYS A 31 -3.60 -11.45 -10.22
N SER A 32 -3.69 -12.08 -9.05
CA SER A 32 -4.73 -11.75 -8.06
C SER A 32 -4.47 -12.27 -6.65
N VAL A 33 -3.58 -13.26 -6.43
CA VAL A 33 -3.44 -13.85 -5.09
C VAL A 33 -2.68 -12.94 -4.11
N LYS A 34 -1.63 -12.24 -4.57
CA LYS A 34 -0.88 -11.30 -3.71
C LYS A 34 -1.67 -10.01 -3.42
N SER A 35 -2.41 -9.47 -4.39
CA SER A 35 -3.27 -8.30 -4.15
C SER A 35 -4.45 -8.66 -3.27
N SER A 36 -5.08 -9.84 -3.45
CA SER A 36 -6.19 -10.26 -2.58
C SER A 36 -5.72 -10.51 -1.15
N LYS A 37 -4.50 -11.02 -0.91
CA LYS A 37 -3.97 -11.19 0.45
C LYS A 37 -3.62 -9.86 1.11
N ARG A 38 -3.10 -8.87 0.36
CA ARG A 38 -2.83 -7.50 0.85
C ARG A 38 -4.10 -6.67 1.02
N GLN A 39 -5.10 -6.87 0.15
CA GLN A 39 -6.43 -6.27 0.22
C GLN A 39 -7.28 -6.91 1.33
N LYS A 40 -7.19 -8.23 1.52
CA LYS A 40 -7.77 -8.92 2.69
C LYS A 40 -7.06 -8.50 3.97
N ARG A 41 -5.74 -8.29 3.98
CA ARG A 41 -5.02 -7.75 5.15
C ARG A 41 -5.45 -6.32 5.46
N SER A 42 -5.55 -5.42 4.48
CA SER A 42 -6.04 -4.05 4.70
C SER A 42 -7.52 -4.02 5.08
N ALA A 43 -8.38 -4.84 4.48
CA ALA A 43 -9.78 -5.00 4.89
C ALA A 43 -9.90 -5.58 6.30
N ARG A 44 -9.07 -6.57 6.67
CA ARG A 44 -9.01 -7.11 8.04
C ARG A 44 -8.52 -6.08 9.04
N ILE A 45 -7.51 -5.26 8.69
CA ILE A 45 -7.04 -4.17 9.56
C ILE A 45 -8.17 -3.14 9.76
N ARG A 46 -8.88 -2.74 8.70
CA ARG A 46 -10.04 -1.85 8.79
C ARG A 46 -11.18 -2.46 9.63
N ALA A 47 -11.52 -3.73 9.42
CA ALA A 47 -12.55 -4.42 10.19
C ALA A 47 -12.18 -4.58 11.69
N LYS A 48 -10.90 -4.83 11.98
CA LYS A 48 -10.38 -4.93 13.36
C LYS A 48 -10.27 -3.57 14.04
N MET A 49 -10.06 -2.49 13.29
CA MET A 49 -10.15 -1.11 13.80
C MET A 49 -11.60 -0.69 14.05
N ALA A 50 -12.51 -1.01 13.12
CA ALA A 50 -13.94 -0.71 13.25
C ALA A 50 -14.58 -1.40 14.47
N THR A 51 -14.18 -2.63 14.77
CA THR A 51 -14.64 -3.35 15.96
C THR A 51 -14.02 -2.84 17.26
N ARG A 52 -12.77 -2.34 17.24
CA ARG A 52 -12.11 -1.75 18.43
C ARG A 52 -12.60 -0.33 18.77
N LEU A 53 -13.07 0.42 17.78
CA LEU A 53 -13.69 1.75 17.98
C LEU A 53 -15.15 1.66 18.41
N ARG A 54 -15.75 0.46 18.38
CA ARG A 54 -17.04 0.20 19.01
C ARG A 54 -16.82 0.02 20.50
N THR A 55 -16.44 1.11 21.15
CA THR A 55 -16.32 1.23 22.61
C THR A 55 -17.65 0.77 23.19
N GLY A 56 -17.64 -0.33 23.95
CA GLY A 56 -18.85 -0.84 24.59
C GLY A 56 -19.57 0.28 25.33
N ARG A 57 -20.91 0.35 25.17
CA ARG A 57 -21.86 1.33 25.74
C ARG A 57 -22.06 2.67 25.01
N MET A 58 -21.30 3.05 23.98
CA MET A 58 -21.61 4.28 23.22
C MET A 58 -22.72 4.03 22.18
N ARG A 59 -23.92 4.57 22.42
CA ARG A 59 -25.03 4.57 21.45
C ARG A 59 -24.92 5.84 20.60
N MET A 60 -24.65 5.67 19.30
CA MET A 60 -24.57 6.76 18.33
C MET A 60 -25.34 6.38 17.07
N THR A 61 -25.89 7.37 16.36
CA THR A 61 -26.51 7.11 15.06
C THR A 61 -25.45 6.71 14.03
N ARG A 62 -25.88 5.98 12.98
CA ARG A 62 -24.99 5.59 11.88
C ARG A 62 -24.36 6.81 11.20
N ASP A 63 -25.11 7.90 11.09
CA ASP A 63 -24.66 9.13 10.45
C ASP A 63 -23.60 9.84 11.30
N ALA A 64 -23.81 9.95 12.61
CA ALA A 64 -22.82 10.50 13.53
C ALA A 64 -21.53 9.66 13.51
N TRP A 65 -21.65 8.34 13.46
CA TRP A 65 -20.49 7.45 13.30
C TRP A 65 -19.77 7.66 11.97
N GLY A 66 -20.51 7.86 10.87
CA GLY A 66 -19.96 8.20 9.56
C GLY A 66 -19.20 9.52 9.56
N MET A 67 -19.74 10.56 10.20
CA MET A 67 -19.06 11.84 10.36
C MET A 67 -17.73 11.71 11.14
N LEU A 68 -17.73 10.91 12.22
CA LEU A 68 -16.51 10.65 12.99
C LEU A 68 -15.47 9.89 12.18
N HIS A 69 -15.87 8.87 11.41
CA HIS A 69 -14.96 8.13 10.55
C HIS A 69 -14.32 9.04 9.48
N SER A 70 -15.15 9.86 8.82
CA SER A 70 -14.69 10.85 7.83
C SER A 70 -13.76 11.89 8.45
N PHE A 71 -14.02 12.34 9.68
CA PHE A 71 -13.14 13.25 10.40
C PHE A 71 -11.75 12.64 10.65
N VAL A 72 -11.70 11.40 11.16
CA VAL A 72 -10.45 10.68 11.39
C VAL A 72 -9.66 10.49 10.09
N ASP A 73 -10.35 10.09 9.01
CA ASP A 73 -9.74 9.94 7.68
C ASP A 73 -9.20 11.28 7.15
N GLY A 74 -9.93 12.38 7.35
CA GLY A 74 -9.52 13.73 6.95
C GLY A 74 -8.26 14.19 7.67
N ILE A 75 -8.21 14.02 8.98
CA ILE A 75 -7.01 14.33 9.79
C ILE A 75 -5.84 13.44 9.38
N TYR A 76 -6.06 12.14 9.22
CA TYR A 76 -5.02 11.20 8.80
C TYR A 76 -4.37 11.62 7.46
N LYS A 77 -5.19 11.94 6.45
CA LYS A 77 -4.71 12.40 5.14
C LYS A 77 -3.92 13.72 5.25
N LYS A 78 -4.42 14.67 6.03
CA LYS A 78 -3.75 15.98 6.19
C LYS A 78 -2.40 15.84 6.91
N VAL A 79 -2.35 15.07 8.00
CA VAL A 79 -1.11 14.85 8.77
C VAL A 79 -0.09 14.04 7.97
N SER A 80 -0.51 12.97 7.30
CA SER A 80 0.40 12.16 6.49
C SER A 80 1.00 12.94 5.32
N GLY A 81 0.22 13.77 4.63
CA GLY A 81 0.70 14.64 3.56
C GLY A 81 1.73 15.66 4.05
N GLU A 82 1.45 16.32 5.19
CA GLU A 82 2.41 17.26 5.80
C GLU A 82 3.68 16.56 6.31
N ALA A 83 3.55 15.38 6.90
CA ALA A 83 4.70 14.59 7.34
C ALA A 83 5.57 14.17 6.15
N GLU A 84 4.97 13.80 5.03
CA GLU A 84 5.70 13.50 3.80
C GLU A 84 6.41 14.74 3.24
N ARG A 85 5.76 15.91 3.27
CA ARG A 85 6.37 17.17 2.86
C ARG A 85 7.59 17.51 3.71
N LEU A 86 7.49 17.34 5.03
CA LEU A 86 8.61 17.56 5.96
C LEU A 86 9.75 16.58 5.70
N ARG A 87 9.44 15.30 5.49
CA ARG A 87 10.41 14.28 5.11
C ARG A 87 11.14 14.61 3.81
N ARG A 88 10.41 15.09 2.79
CA ARG A 88 10.98 15.56 1.51
C ARG A 88 11.92 16.74 1.73
N LYS A 89 11.50 17.75 2.50
CA LYS A 89 12.32 18.92 2.83
C LYS A 89 13.60 18.57 3.56
N GLY A 90 13.54 17.63 4.50
CA GLY A 90 14.72 17.15 5.23
C GLY A 90 15.60 16.17 4.46
N GLY A 91 15.29 15.85 3.19
CA GLY A 91 16.08 14.90 2.39
C GLY A 91 16.07 13.46 2.92
N ARG A 92 15.12 13.10 3.79
CA ARG A 92 15.10 11.80 4.46
C ARG A 92 14.40 10.74 3.60
N PRO A 93 14.85 9.47 3.65
CA PRO A 93 14.25 8.39 2.88
C PRO A 93 12.95 7.84 3.49
N SER A 94 12.66 8.13 4.76
CA SER A 94 11.51 7.57 5.49
C SER A 94 10.92 8.61 6.43
N ILE A 95 9.59 8.59 6.56
CA ILE A 95 8.86 9.45 7.50
C ILE A 95 9.15 8.95 8.91
N ILE A 96 9.66 9.82 9.78
CA ILE A 96 9.96 9.46 11.18
C ILE A 96 8.97 10.13 12.15
N SER A 97 9.03 9.71 13.41
CA SER A 97 8.15 10.25 14.47
C SER A 97 8.24 11.76 14.60
N SER A 98 9.42 12.37 14.42
CA SER A 98 9.58 13.83 14.47
C SER A 98 8.81 14.55 13.35
N ASP A 99 8.73 13.94 12.16
CA ASP A 99 8.02 14.51 11.01
C ASP A 99 6.51 14.49 11.26
N VAL A 100 6.02 13.37 11.81
CA VAL A 100 4.61 13.23 12.22
C VAL A 100 4.27 14.20 13.35
N GLN A 101 5.12 14.33 14.37
CA GLN A 101 4.92 15.25 15.49
C GLN A 101 4.91 16.71 15.01
N SER A 102 5.81 17.06 14.10
CA SER A 102 5.88 18.40 13.50
C SER A 102 4.66 18.68 12.62
N ALA A 103 4.23 17.71 11.81
CA ALA A 103 3.02 17.79 11.00
C ALA A 103 1.77 17.97 11.87
N LEU A 104 1.63 17.21 12.96
CA LEU A 104 0.53 17.37 13.91
C LEU A 104 0.47 18.77 14.52
N ARG A 105 1.63 19.36 14.83
CA ARG A 105 1.71 20.76 15.33
C ARG A 105 1.26 21.79 14.31
N GLN A 106 1.42 21.51 13.02
CA GLN A 106 0.96 22.40 11.94
C GLN A 106 -0.52 22.19 11.62
N VAL A 107 -1.00 20.95 11.67
CA VAL A 107 -2.36 20.59 11.28
C VAL A 107 -3.39 20.84 12.39
N MET A 108 -2.99 20.72 13.67
CA MET A 108 -3.89 20.86 14.81
C MET A 108 -3.61 22.11 15.65
N PRO A 109 -4.65 22.76 16.19
CA PRO A 109 -4.49 23.85 17.15
C PRO A 109 -3.66 23.44 18.38
N ARG A 110 -2.87 24.38 18.90
CA ARG A 110 -1.87 24.13 19.98
C ARG A 110 -2.46 23.42 21.21
N LYS A 111 -3.72 23.69 21.56
CA LYS A 111 -4.44 23.06 22.69
C LYS A 111 -4.51 21.52 22.62
N TYR A 112 -4.55 20.95 21.42
CA TYR A 112 -4.59 19.49 21.23
C TYR A 112 -3.20 18.87 21.08
N THR A 113 -2.24 19.63 20.55
CA THR A 113 -0.89 19.11 20.22
C THR A 113 -0.04 18.73 21.43
N ARG A 114 -0.26 19.34 22.61
CA ARG A 114 0.46 19.00 23.86
C ARG A 114 0.27 17.55 24.28
N ARG A 115 -0.92 16.98 24.02
CA ARG A 115 -1.27 15.59 24.37
C ARG A 115 -0.74 14.56 23.37
N VAL A 116 -0.38 15.00 22.16
CA VAL A 116 0.10 14.11 21.08
C VAL A 116 1.63 14.08 21.01
N ALA A 117 2.33 14.94 21.77
CA ALA A 117 3.74 14.72 22.05
C ALA A 117 3.86 13.36 22.73
N TYR A 118 4.56 12.43 22.07
CA TYR A 118 4.71 11.05 22.51
C TYR A 118 5.05 11.01 24.00
N SER A 119 4.08 10.59 24.83
CA SER A 119 4.29 10.33 26.25
C SER A 119 5.21 9.12 26.34
N LYS A 120 6.53 9.35 26.32
CA LYS A 120 7.47 8.42 26.94
C LYS A 120 7.21 8.51 28.44
N SER A 121 6.22 7.76 28.92
CA SER A 121 6.20 7.41 30.34
C SER A 121 7.50 6.66 30.58
N ARG A 122 8.31 7.19 31.50
CA ARG A 122 9.33 6.39 32.17
C ARG A 122 8.63 5.25 32.92
#